data_AF-A0A3N5L261-F1
#
_entry.id   AF-A0A3N5L261-F1
#
_cell.length_a   1.000
_cell.length_b   1.000
_cell.length_c   1.000
_cell.angle_alpha   90.00
_cell.angle_beta   90.00
_cell.angle_gamma   90.00
#
_symmetry.space_group_name_H-M   'P 1'
#
loop_
_entity.id
_entity.type
_entity.pdbx_description
1 polymer ?
#
loop_
_entity_poly.entity_id
_entity_poly.type
_entity_poly.pdbx_seq_one_letter_code
_entity_poly.pdbx_strand_id
1 'polypeptide(L)'
;MSERIYKLQPDRTIQLRGFDHLGASAALHSATPSAFKVSGVFRDPADFAVLVLYDADNFYEHPRLKYLPDTDFSGLTLTFDVHYSGLMPLDSPKYPTIDWPFLDVIRPDGSTAKIDLFEHAQQAGGTYTCAEASFVIEDNGLQGYDRLTLWYLNFAFDFMVPNDPDLPTAAEIAANLAAQI
;
A
#
# COMPACT_ATOMS: atom_id res chain seq x y z
N MET A 1 28.00 1.21 -30.94
CA MET A 1 28.17 0.31 -29.79
C MET A 1 26.80 -0.03 -29.27
N SER A 2 26.56 -1.27 -28.85
CA SER A 2 25.36 -1.60 -28.08
C SER A 2 25.42 -0.86 -26.73
N GLU A 3 24.28 -0.34 -26.28
CA GLU A 3 24.16 0.25 -24.96
C GLU A 3 24.48 -0.79 -23.87
N ARG A 4 25.11 -0.36 -22.78
CA ARG A 4 25.30 -1.20 -21.59
C ARG A 4 24.12 -0.99 -20.65
N ILE A 5 23.40 -2.06 -20.36
CA ILE A 5 22.31 -2.08 -19.37
C ILE A 5 22.89 -2.57 -18.04
N TYR A 6 22.58 -1.86 -16.96
CA TYR A 6 22.96 -2.25 -15.60
C TYR A 6 21.78 -2.95 -14.89
N LYS A 7 22.09 -3.88 -13.98
CA LYS A 7 21.07 -4.47 -13.10
C LYS A 7 20.43 -3.40 -12.24
N LEU A 8 19.13 -3.52 -11.99
CA LEU A 8 18.35 -2.59 -11.16
C LEU A 8 18.33 -1.16 -11.74
N GLN A 9 18.67 -0.99 -13.02
CA GLN A 9 18.61 0.31 -13.70
C GLN A 9 17.14 0.67 -13.99
N PRO A 10 16.59 1.74 -13.39
CA PRO A 10 15.15 1.97 -13.42
C PRO A 10 14.51 2.14 -14.79
N ASP A 11 15.21 2.72 -15.76
CA ASP A 11 14.71 2.92 -17.12
C ASP A 11 14.98 1.73 -18.06
N ARG A 12 15.44 0.59 -17.54
CA ARG A 12 15.72 -0.63 -18.34
C ARG A 12 15.21 -1.91 -17.72
N THR A 13 15.31 -2.09 -16.41
CA THR A 13 15.02 -3.39 -15.77
C THR A 13 13.73 -3.40 -14.96
N ILE A 14 13.16 -2.23 -14.70
CA ILE A 14 11.98 -2.09 -13.85
C ILE A 14 10.70 -2.14 -14.69
N GLN A 15 9.71 -2.87 -14.21
CA GLN A 15 8.41 -2.99 -14.86
C GLN A 15 7.30 -3.26 -13.85
N LEU A 16 6.05 -3.02 -14.27
CA LEU A 16 4.87 -3.45 -13.52
C LEU A 16 4.41 -4.81 -14.03
N ARG A 17 4.24 -5.77 -13.11
CA ARG A 17 3.72 -7.10 -13.44
C ARG A 17 2.20 -7.18 -13.37
N GLY A 18 1.57 -6.22 -12.67
CA GLY A 18 0.14 -6.14 -12.52
C GLY A 18 -0.27 -5.25 -11.36
N PHE A 19 -1.56 -5.18 -11.14
CA PHE A 19 -2.23 -4.50 -10.04
C PHE A 19 -3.52 -5.27 -9.70
N ASP A 20 -4.13 -4.96 -8.57
CA ASP A 20 -5.31 -5.67 -8.08
C ASP A 20 -6.60 -5.45 -8.91
N HIS A 21 -7.69 -6.10 -8.55
CA HIS A 21 -8.98 -6.07 -9.24
C HIS A 21 -9.76 -4.74 -9.07
N LEU A 22 -11.02 -4.69 -9.50
CA LEU A 22 -12.00 -3.59 -9.24
C LEU A 22 -11.59 -2.18 -9.69
N GLY A 23 -10.78 -2.08 -10.75
CA GLY A 23 -10.43 -0.81 -11.37
C GLY A 23 -9.27 -0.09 -10.68
N ALA A 24 -8.49 -0.82 -9.87
CA ALA A 24 -7.12 -0.43 -9.61
C ALA A 24 -6.35 -0.34 -10.94
N SER A 25 -5.40 0.59 -11.03
CA SER A 25 -4.50 0.71 -12.16
C SER A 25 -3.24 1.43 -11.76
N ALA A 26 -2.11 1.06 -12.33
CA ALA A 26 -0.84 1.71 -12.07
C ALA A 26 0.00 1.85 -13.34
N ALA A 27 0.86 2.86 -13.35
CA ALA A 27 1.82 3.12 -14.41
C ALA A 27 3.20 3.45 -13.81
N LEU A 28 4.23 2.81 -14.36
CA LEU A 28 5.62 3.20 -14.19
C LEU A 28 5.91 4.31 -15.20
N HIS A 29 6.44 5.43 -14.73
CA HIS A 29 6.73 6.58 -15.59
C HIS A 29 7.88 7.41 -15.06
N SER A 30 8.31 8.40 -15.86
CA SER A 30 9.42 9.31 -15.51
C SER A 30 10.70 8.56 -15.08
N ALA A 31 10.93 7.39 -15.67
CA ALA A 31 12.12 6.59 -15.39
C ALA A 31 13.35 7.25 -16.00
N THR A 32 14.42 7.28 -15.22
CA THR A 32 15.76 7.74 -15.56
C THR A 32 16.75 6.65 -15.13
N PRO A 33 18.04 6.74 -15.49
CA PRO A 33 19.02 5.75 -15.06
C PRO A 33 19.17 5.57 -13.54
N SER A 34 18.66 6.49 -12.71
CA SER A 34 18.81 6.44 -11.24
C SER A 34 17.53 6.70 -10.44
N ALA A 35 16.38 6.91 -11.09
CA ALA A 35 15.12 7.21 -10.41
C ALA A 35 13.92 6.89 -11.30
N PHE A 36 12.78 6.64 -10.69
CA PHE A 36 11.52 6.39 -11.37
C PHE A 36 10.34 6.83 -10.52
N LYS A 37 9.14 6.84 -11.10
CA LYS A 37 7.89 7.05 -10.38
C LYS A 37 6.89 5.97 -10.73
N VAL A 38 6.10 5.57 -9.73
CA VAL A 38 4.92 4.74 -9.92
C VAL A 38 3.73 5.55 -9.43
N SER A 39 2.72 5.67 -10.27
CA SER A 39 1.46 6.33 -9.93
C SER A 39 0.30 5.41 -10.29
N GLY A 40 -0.79 5.49 -9.54
CA GLY A 40 -1.95 4.67 -9.81
C GLY A 40 -3.23 5.22 -9.19
N VAL A 41 -4.33 4.57 -9.53
CA VAL A 41 -5.62 4.69 -8.87
C VAL A 41 -5.82 3.42 -8.07
N PHE A 42 -5.99 3.56 -6.76
CA PHE A 42 -6.28 2.48 -5.81
C PHE A 42 -7.56 2.88 -5.08
N ARG A 43 -8.58 2.02 -5.10
CA ARG A 43 -9.92 2.28 -4.59
C ARG A 43 -10.25 1.48 -3.33
N ASP A 44 -9.58 0.36 -3.12
CA ASP A 44 -9.70 -0.46 -1.93
C ASP A 44 -8.40 -0.43 -1.09
N PRO A 45 -8.47 -0.50 0.26
CA PRO A 45 -7.29 -0.61 1.12
C PRO A 45 -6.40 -1.84 0.89
N ALA A 46 -6.90 -2.86 0.18
CA ALA A 46 -6.14 -4.03 -0.25
C ALA A 46 -5.54 -3.87 -1.66
N ASP A 47 -5.92 -2.84 -2.42
CA ASP A 47 -5.41 -2.67 -3.78
C ASP A 47 -3.90 -2.44 -3.78
N PHE A 48 -3.21 -3.04 -4.75
CA PHE A 48 -1.76 -2.96 -4.87
C PHE A 48 -1.31 -2.97 -6.32
N ALA A 49 -0.03 -2.66 -6.53
CA ALA A 49 0.67 -2.85 -7.80
C ALA A 49 1.99 -3.58 -7.54
N VAL A 50 2.35 -4.51 -8.44
CA VAL A 50 3.58 -5.28 -8.33
C VAL A 50 4.66 -4.63 -9.18
N LEU A 51 5.61 -3.98 -8.51
CA LEU A 51 6.80 -3.42 -9.12
C LEU A 51 7.93 -4.46 -9.10
N VAL A 52 8.37 -4.87 -10.29
CA VAL A 52 9.50 -5.77 -10.46
C VAL A 52 10.75 -4.92 -10.66
N LEU A 53 11.72 -5.02 -9.76
CA LEU A 53 12.98 -4.27 -9.86
C LEU A 53 13.95 -4.88 -10.88
N TYR A 54 13.91 -6.20 -11.00
CA TYR A 54 14.70 -6.97 -11.94
C TYR A 54 14.07 -8.35 -12.16
N ASP A 55 14.06 -8.79 -13.40
CA ASP A 55 13.66 -10.13 -13.82
C ASP A 55 14.84 -10.77 -14.55
N ALA A 56 15.33 -11.92 -14.10
CA ALA A 56 16.50 -12.55 -14.71
C ALA A 56 16.27 -12.82 -16.20
N ASP A 57 15.10 -13.28 -16.60
CA ASP A 57 14.84 -13.77 -17.96
C ASP A 57 14.44 -12.66 -18.95
N ASN A 58 14.01 -11.52 -18.40
CA ASN A 58 13.48 -10.38 -19.15
C ASN A 58 12.45 -10.84 -20.20
N PHE A 59 11.32 -11.35 -19.70
CA PHE A 59 10.31 -12.02 -20.53
C PHE A 59 9.68 -11.13 -21.61
N TYR A 60 9.67 -9.81 -21.40
CA TYR A 60 8.83 -8.89 -22.18
C TYR A 60 9.59 -8.10 -23.23
N GLU A 61 10.90 -7.87 -23.05
CA GLU A 61 11.67 -7.11 -24.02
C GLU A 61 11.92 -7.87 -25.32
N HIS A 62 12.12 -7.11 -26.39
CA HIS A 62 12.44 -7.66 -27.69
C HIS A 62 13.75 -8.49 -27.61
N PRO A 63 13.83 -9.69 -28.22
CA PRO A 63 15.00 -10.58 -28.10
C PRO A 63 16.34 -9.98 -28.51
N ARG A 64 16.33 -8.92 -29.34
CA ARG A 64 17.54 -8.18 -29.76
C ARG A 64 17.99 -7.10 -28.80
N LEU A 65 17.15 -6.74 -27.82
CA LEU A 65 17.39 -5.67 -26.84
C LEU A 65 17.61 -6.23 -25.44
N LYS A 66 16.96 -7.37 -25.12
CA LYS A 66 17.00 -7.95 -23.79
C LYS A 66 18.40 -8.43 -23.39
N TYR A 67 18.68 -8.32 -22.10
CA TYR A 67 19.87 -8.91 -21.49
C TYR A 67 19.74 -10.45 -21.38
N LEU A 68 20.89 -11.11 -21.24
CA LEU A 68 20.93 -12.56 -20.97
C LEU A 68 20.53 -12.84 -19.52
N PRO A 69 19.95 -14.02 -19.23
CA PRO A 69 19.67 -14.44 -17.87
C PRO A 69 20.89 -14.31 -16.96
N ASP A 70 20.72 -13.54 -15.89
CA ASP A 70 21.78 -13.29 -14.94
C ASP A 70 21.20 -13.09 -13.53
N THR A 71 21.64 -13.94 -12.61
CA THR A 71 21.15 -14.00 -11.23
C THR A 71 22.23 -13.59 -10.22
N ASP A 72 23.39 -13.13 -10.69
CA ASP A 72 24.54 -12.80 -9.83
C ASP A 72 24.48 -11.36 -9.30
N PHE A 73 23.97 -11.17 -8.09
CA PHE A 73 23.97 -9.86 -7.43
C PHE A 73 25.19 -9.63 -6.54
N SER A 74 26.25 -10.44 -6.67
CA SER A 74 27.44 -10.29 -5.85
C SER A 74 28.09 -8.91 -6.01
N GLY A 75 28.48 -8.31 -4.89
CA GLY A 75 29.09 -6.99 -4.86
C GLY A 75 28.13 -5.82 -5.15
N LEU A 76 26.82 -6.08 -5.34
CA LEU A 76 25.81 -5.03 -5.50
C LEU A 76 25.16 -4.70 -4.15
N THR A 77 24.83 -3.42 -3.98
CA THR A 77 23.99 -2.93 -2.89
C THR A 77 22.90 -2.07 -3.51
N LEU A 78 21.65 -2.43 -3.23
CA LEU A 78 20.51 -1.62 -3.64
C LEU A 78 20.31 -0.51 -2.60
N THR A 79 20.29 0.75 -3.05
CA THR A 79 20.10 1.91 -2.19
C THR A 79 19.25 2.94 -2.92
N PHE A 80 18.18 3.39 -2.28
CA PHE A 80 17.30 4.42 -2.80
C PHE A 80 16.48 5.03 -1.64
N ASP A 81 16.02 6.25 -1.84
CA ASP A 81 14.99 6.86 -1.01
C ASP A 81 13.62 6.50 -1.57
N VAL A 82 12.71 6.03 -0.70
CA VAL A 82 11.33 5.75 -1.08
C VAL A 82 10.43 6.87 -0.60
N HIS A 83 9.61 7.39 -1.51
CA HIS A 83 8.58 8.38 -1.21
C HIS A 83 7.23 7.86 -1.66
N TYR A 84 6.27 7.89 -0.75
CA TYR A 84 4.90 7.47 -0.99
C TYR A 84 3.93 8.57 -0.57
N SER A 85 2.78 8.64 -1.25
CA SER A 85 1.68 9.55 -0.92
C SER A 85 0.36 8.83 -1.16
N GLY A 86 -0.52 8.81 -0.16
CA GLY A 86 -1.78 8.06 -0.22
C GLY A 86 -1.61 6.54 -0.24
N LEU A 87 -0.45 6.02 0.18
CA LEU A 87 -0.15 4.59 0.25
C LEU A 87 0.29 4.20 1.66
N MET A 88 0.29 2.89 1.93
CA MET A 88 0.80 2.34 3.18
C MET A 88 2.33 2.56 3.27
N PRO A 89 2.85 3.15 4.36
CA PRO A 89 4.28 3.26 4.58
C PRO A 89 4.92 1.88 4.86
N LEU A 90 6.20 1.73 4.53
CA LEU A 90 6.93 0.47 4.74
C LEU A 90 7.01 0.08 6.23
N ASP A 91 7.02 1.05 7.13
CA ASP A 91 7.05 0.85 8.58
C ASP A 91 5.68 0.87 9.24
N SER A 92 4.61 0.76 8.45
CA SER A 92 3.26 0.66 8.99
C SER A 92 3.16 -0.53 9.97
N PRO A 93 2.61 -0.34 11.18
CA PRO A 93 2.39 -1.45 12.12
C PRO A 93 1.19 -2.33 11.73
N LYS A 94 0.48 -1.98 10.66
CA LYS A 94 -0.64 -2.78 10.14
C LYS A 94 -0.11 -4.16 9.74
N TYR A 95 -0.86 -5.21 10.09
CA TYR A 95 -0.55 -6.56 9.62
C TYR A 95 -0.50 -6.61 8.08
N PRO A 96 0.58 -7.16 7.49
CA PRO A 96 0.76 -7.20 6.04
C PRO A 96 -0.18 -8.19 5.35
N THR A 97 -1.40 -7.73 5.05
CA THR A 97 -2.39 -8.50 4.26
C THR A 97 -1.95 -8.68 2.81
N ILE A 98 -1.07 -7.81 2.34
CA ILE A 98 -0.34 -7.90 1.07
C ILE A 98 1.13 -7.59 1.37
N ASP A 99 2.03 -8.00 0.48
CA ASP A 99 3.49 -7.92 0.72
C ASP A 99 4.09 -6.51 0.48
N TRP A 100 3.36 -5.43 0.78
CA TRP A 100 3.86 -4.06 0.59
C TRP A 100 5.17 -3.73 1.34
N PRO A 101 5.46 -4.27 2.56
CA PRO A 101 6.66 -3.89 3.29
C PRO A 101 7.86 -4.81 2.97
N PHE A 102 7.68 -5.78 2.07
CA PHE A 102 8.69 -6.79 1.78
C PHE A 102 9.28 -6.63 0.37
N LEU A 103 10.54 -7.03 0.23
CA LEU A 103 11.12 -7.37 -1.06
C LEU A 103 10.98 -8.88 -1.29
N ASP A 104 10.11 -9.25 -2.23
CA ASP A 104 9.95 -10.63 -2.68
C ASP A 104 11.05 -11.03 -3.66
N VAL A 105 11.69 -12.17 -3.40
CA VAL A 105 12.78 -12.73 -4.20
C VAL A 105 12.43 -14.14 -4.64
N ILE A 106 12.58 -14.41 -5.94
CA ILE A 106 12.59 -15.76 -6.51
C ILE A 106 14.02 -16.10 -6.89
N ARG A 107 14.56 -17.18 -6.33
CA ARG A 107 15.94 -17.62 -6.55
C ARG A 107 16.05 -18.55 -7.77
N PRO A 108 17.28 -18.77 -8.28
CA PRO A 108 17.50 -19.64 -9.45
C PRO A 108 17.07 -21.10 -9.22
N ASP A 109 17.07 -21.56 -7.97
CA ASP A 109 16.61 -22.90 -7.58
C ASP A 109 15.08 -22.99 -7.43
N GLY A 110 14.36 -21.90 -7.72
CA GLY A 110 12.90 -21.78 -7.56
C GLY A 110 12.44 -21.52 -6.13
N SER A 111 13.35 -21.47 -5.15
CA SER A 111 12.99 -21.09 -3.79
C SER A 111 12.65 -19.60 -3.71
N THR A 112 11.82 -19.23 -2.75
CA THR A 112 11.41 -17.85 -2.52
C THR A 112 12.00 -17.30 -1.22
N ALA A 113 12.08 -15.98 -1.10
CA ALA A 113 12.27 -15.30 0.17
C ALA A 113 11.56 -13.96 0.20
N LYS A 114 11.27 -13.52 1.41
CA LYS A 114 10.76 -12.20 1.72
C LYS A 114 11.77 -11.53 2.63
N ILE A 115 12.14 -10.30 2.29
CA ILE A 115 13.06 -9.48 3.08
C ILE A 115 12.26 -8.30 3.59
N ASP A 116 12.19 -8.10 4.90
CA ASP A 116 11.58 -6.91 5.49
C ASP A 116 12.40 -5.69 5.10
N LEU A 117 11.81 -4.77 4.32
CA LEU A 117 12.53 -3.61 3.82
C LEU A 117 12.91 -2.66 4.96
N PHE A 118 12.08 -2.56 6.00
CA PHE A 118 12.32 -1.59 7.06
C PHE A 118 13.38 -2.04 8.06
N GLU A 119 13.62 -3.35 8.21
CA GLU A 119 14.80 -3.87 8.93
C GLU A 119 16.14 -3.41 8.31
N HIS A 120 16.13 -3.03 7.04
CA HIS A 120 17.28 -2.55 6.28
C HIS A 120 17.20 -1.06 5.90
N ALA A 121 16.21 -0.34 6.42
CA ALA A 121 15.99 1.06 6.12
C ALA A 121 15.95 1.91 7.40
N GLN A 122 15.97 3.22 7.20
CA GLN A 122 15.70 4.19 8.24
C GLN A 122 14.77 5.26 7.66
N GLN A 123 13.99 5.91 8.51
CA GLN A 123 13.14 7.01 8.07
C GLN A 123 14.01 8.15 7.50
N ALA A 124 13.89 8.42 6.21
CA ALA A 124 14.63 9.50 5.55
C ALA A 124 14.03 10.89 5.86
N GLY A 125 12.75 10.97 6.19
CA GLY A 125 12.05 12.20 6.57
C GLY A 125 10.54 12.03 6.71
N GLY A 126 9.82 13.16 6.87
CA GLY A 126 8.36 13.19 7.04
C GLY A 126 7.89 12.97 8.48
N THR A 127 6.59 13.06 8.69
CA THR A 127 5.93 12.76 9.97
C THR A 127 4.74 11.85 9.73
N TYR A 128 4.60 10.80 10.52
CA TYR A 128 3.40 9.98 10.51
C TYR A 128 2.26 10.79 11.11
N THR A 129 1.22 11.02 10.32
CA THR A 129 -0.03 11.60 10.81
C THR A 129 -1.01 10.46 10.98
N CYS A 130 -1.63 10.35 12.15
CA CYS A 130 -2.68 9.35 12.36
C CYS A 130 -3.81 9.61 11.34
N ALA A 131 -4.34 8.55 10.74
CA ALA A 131 -5.55 8.69 9.94
C ALA A 131 -6.71 9.08 10.88
N GLU A 132 -7.38 10.18 10.58
CA GLU A 132 -8.53 10.65 11.35
C GLU A 132 -9.74 10.89 10.45
N ALA A 133 -10.92 10.65 11.01
CA ALA A 133 -12.20 11.02 10.42
C ALA A 133 -13.09 11.58 11.53
N SER A 134 -13.95 12.54 11.18
CA SER A 134 -14.91 13.12 12.11
C SER A 134 -16.32 12.93 11.57
N PHE A 135 -17.20 12.46 12.44
CA PHE A 135 -18.61 12.29 12.15
C PHE A 135 -19.40 13.19 13.08
N VAL A 136 -20.43 13.85 12.54
CA VAL A 136 -21.38 14.63 13.34
C VAL A 136 -22.68 13.84 13.38
N ILE A 137 -23.16 13.57 14.58
CA ILE A 137 -24.49 13.00 14.78
C ILE A 137 -25.44 14.19 14.93
N GLU A 138 -26.41 14.26 14.04
CA GLU A 138 -27.45 15.28 14.07
C GLU A 138 -28.74 14.66 14.58
N ASP A 139 -29.32 15.26 15.62
CA ASP A 139 -30.68 14.94 16.02
C ASP A 139 -31.66 15.65 15.09
N ASN A 140 -32.33 14.87 14.23
CA ASN A 140 -33.39 15.34 13.35
C ASN A 140 -34.76 14.74 13.74
N GLY A 141 -34.97 14.53 15.03
CA GLY A 141 -36.16 13.87 15.58
C GLY A 141 -35.92 12.40 15.91
N LEU A 142 -34.83 12.11 16.64
CA LEU A 142 -34.52 10.77 17.14
C LEU A 142 -35.68 10.20 17.97
N GLN A 143 -35.97 8.92 17.76
CA GLN A 143 -37.01 8.18 18.46
C GLN A 143 -36.43 6.97 19.20
N GLY A 144 -37.17 6.48 20.19
CA GLY A 144 -36.85 5.22 20.85
C GLY A 144 -36.76 4.09 19.84
N TYR A 145 -35.75 3.22 20.00
CA TYR A 145 -35.36 2.13 19.11
C TYR A 145 -34.74 2.53 17.76
N ASP A 146 -34.50 3.81 17.50
CA ASP A 146 -33.60 4.19 16.40
C ASP A 146 -32.22 3.57 16.63
N ARG A 147 -31.56 3.18 15.53
CA ARG A 147 -30.27 2.52 15.58
C ARG A 147 -29.26 3.25 14.72
N LEU A 148 -28.16 3.66 15.34
CA LEU A 148 -27.00 4.20 14.65
C LEU A 148 -25.88 3.16 14.69
N THR A 149 -25.40 2.77 13.50
CA THR A 149 -24.23 1.92 13.36
C THR A 149 -23.18 2.64 12.53
N LEU A 150 -22.00 2.89 13.11
CA LEU A 150 -20.83 3.32 12.39
C LEU A 150 -20.04 2.07 11.96
N TRP A 151 -19.91 1.90 10.65
CA TRP A 151 -19.13 0.81 10.06
C TRP A 151 -17.76 1.33 9.66
N TYR A 152 -16.71 0.69 10.15
CA TYR A 152 -15.35 0.88 9.68
C TYR A 152 -14.74 -0.47 9.32
N LEU A 153 -14.56 -0.72 8.02
CA LEU A 153 -14.18 -2.03 7.50
C LEU A 153 -15.13 -3.12 8.02
N ASN A 154 -14.60 -4.10 8.75
CA ASN A 154 -15.34 -5.19 9.37
C ASN A 154 -15.73 -4.94 10.83
N PHE A 155 -15.51 -3.73 11.35
CA PHE A 155 -15.93 -3.32 12.69
C PHE A 155 -17.26 -2.55 12.63
N ALA A 156 -18.13 -2.84 13.59
CA ALA A 156 -19.39 -2.14 13.80
C ALA A 156 -19.38 -1.52 15.20
N PHE A 157 -19.55 -0.21 15.26
CA PHE A 157 -19.78 0.53 16.50
C PHE A 157 -21.26 0.90 16.50
N ASP A 158 -21.99 0.45 17.50
CA ASP A 158 -23.45 0.41 17.44
C ASP A 158 -24.07 1.06 18.67
N PHE A 159 -25.14 1.82 18.43
CA PHE A 159 -25.96 2.39 19.48
C PHE A 159 -27.43 2.27 19.10
N MET A 160 -28.22 1.67 20.00
CA MET A 160 -29.66 1.64 19.90
C MET A 160 -30.23 2.63 20.91
N VAL A 161 -31.01 3.59 20.44
CA VAL A 161 -31.67 4.60 21.27
C VAL A 161 -32.65 3.87 22.21
N PRO A 162 -32.53 4.06 23.54
CA PRO A 162 -33.46 3.45 24.47
C PRO A 162 -34.86 4.03 24.29
N ASN A 163 -35.88 3.24 24.60
CA ASN A 163 -37.27 3.69 24.58
C ASN A 163 -37.66 4.23 25.96
N ASP A 164 -36.99 5.31 26.35
CA ASP A 164 -37.21 6.00 27.63
C ASP A 164 -37.86 7.38 27.40
N PRO A 165 -38.53 7.96 28.41
CA PRO A 165 -39.14 9.29 28.31
C PRO A 165 -38.13 10.40 28.00
N ASP A 166 -36.90 10.26 28.51
CA ASP A 166 -35.79 11.18 28.27
C ASP A 166 -34.80 10.49 27.33
N LEU A 167 -34.83 10.88 26.06
CA LEU A 167 -33.95 10.32 25.04
C LEU A 167 -32.53 10.91 25.15
N PRO A 168 -31.47 10.12 24.87
CA PRO A 168 -30.12 10.64 24.83
C PRO A 168 -29.96 11.68 23.72
N THR A 169 -29.23 12.74 24.01
CA THR A 169 -28.85 13.77 23.05
C THR A 169 -27.88 13.20 22.00
N ALA A 170 -27.82 13.82 20.82
CA ALA A 170 -26.85 13.44 19.79
C ALA A 170 -25.39 13.45 20.29
N ALA A 171 -25.05 14.36 21.21
CA ALA A 171 -23.73 14.40 21.84
C ALA A 171 -23.46 13.19 22.74
N GLU A 172 -24.44 12.71 23.49
CA GLU A 172 -24.32 11.51 24.31
C GLU A 172 -24.20 10.25 23.45
N ILE A 173 -24.95 10.17 22.35
CA ILE A 173 -24.83 9.09 21.37
C ILE A 173 -23.43 9.09 20.74
N ALA A 174 -22.93 10.27 20.33
CA ALA A 174 -21.60 10.41 19.74
C ALA A 174 -20.49 10.01 20.73
N ALA A 175 -20.61 10.43 21.99
CA ALA A 175 -19.67 10.03 23.04
C ALA A 175 -19.70 8.52 23.30
N ASN A 176 -20.88 7.90 23.26
CA ASN A 176 -21.01 6.44 23.41
C ASN A 176 -20.31 5.70 22.27
N LEU A 177 -20.57 6.07 21.02
CA LEU A 177 -19.94 5.45 19.86
C LEU A 177 -18.42 5.66 19.87
N ALA A 178 -17.94 6.85 20.25
CA ALA A 178 -16.51 7.14 20.37
C ALA A 178 -15.81 6.27 21.42
N ALA A 179 -16.51 5.91 22.51
CA ALA A 179 -15.94 5.05 23.56
C ALA A 179 -15.80 3.57 23.15
N GLN A 180 -16.32 3.17 22.00
CA GLN A 180 -16.21 1.82 21.46
C GLN A 180 -15.00 1.63 20.53
N ILE A 181 -14.34 2.71 20.12
CA ILE A 181 -13.18 2.75 19.21
C ILE A 181 -11.88 2.71 20.02
#